data_AF-A0A6A5GHE4-F1
#
_entry.id   AF-A0A6A5GHE4-F1
#
_cell.length_a   1.000
_cell.length_b   1.000
_cell.length_c   1.000
_cell.angle_alpha   90.00
_cell.angle_beta   90.00
_cell.angle_gamma   90.00
#
_symmetry.space_group_name_H-M   'P 1'
#
loop_
_entity.id
_entity.type
_entity.pdbx_description
1 polymer ?
#
loop_
_entity_poly.entity_id
_entity_poly.type
_entity_poly.pdbx_seq_one_letter_code
_entity_poly.pdbx_strand_id
1 'polypeptide(L)'
;MPPDKPLAYQSSNVVLEYISFGKRKRLHAMCPAIRKMEENLPYHLELVKLISMARNGIIMSIDSFSFYFWEHEGNKMLMTNECTENSVEWLTCLGPEQAAEKFLLYHLSRKGTHIKNVELTAGPEFISKCIPITIKNLIVNRTAAWFPTNEPVDLVKVDTTVRADTLKMAKHVTVKISDRINTKIVSEWNCEFIRIESTISSEEVAYYCNQVSKRANRPIGSMLMANHTSSVELVFDLLPSKEYARKTMLNDKKCVTISIDESTELNVYGSSVDCYCVVVEVCARGTAIDQVY
;
A
#
# COMPACT_ATOMS: atom_id res chain seq x y z
N MET A 1 34.67 -20.15 -36.22
CA MET A 1 33.50 -20.43 -35.35
C MET A 1 33.16 -19.15 -34.62
N PRO A 2 31.90 -18.69 -34.61
CA PRO A 2 31.49 -17.71 -33.62
C PRO A 2 31.66 -18.36 -32.24
N PRO A 3 32.13 -17.62 -31.21
CA PRO A 3 32.17 -18.17 -29.87
C PRO A 3 30.75 -18.54 -29.45
N ASP A 4 30.55 -19.79 -29.05
CA ASP A 4 29.30 -20.27 -28.45
C ASP A 4 28.94 -19.34 -27.30
N LYS A 5 27.93 -18.48 -27.49
CA LYS A 5 27.29 -17.79 -26.37
C LYS A 5 26.52 -18.89 -25.63
N PRO A 6 26.95 -19.31 -24.43
CA PRO A 6 26.32 -20.46 -23.82
C PRO A 6 24.95 -20.04 -23.29
N LEU A 7 23.95 -20.87 -23.53
CA LEU A 7 22.64 -20.89 -22.84
C LEU A 7 22.78 -20.72 -21.31
N ALA A 8 23.94 -21.07 -20.75
CA ALA A 8 24.31 -20.87 -19.35
C ALA A 8 24.19 -19.43 -18.84
N TYR A 9 24.39 -18.39 -19.67
CA TYR A 9 24.32 -17.00 -19.19
C TYR A 9 22.88 -16.57 -18.90
N GLN A 10 21.92 -17.00 -19.73
CA GLN A 10 20.51 -16.71 -19.51
C GLN A 10 19.96 -17.49 -18.30
N SER A 11 20.30 -18.77 -18.18
CA SER A 11 19.89 -19.57 -17.00
C SER A 11 20.49 -19.04 -15.70
N SER A 12 21.75 -18.58 -15.72
CA SER A 12 22.39 -17.99 -14.54
C SER A 12 21.73 -16.66 -14.12
N ASN A 13 21.31 -15.84 -15.07
CA ASN A 13 20.58 -14.60 -14.77
C ASN A 13 19.26 -14.87 -14.07
N VAL A 14 18.48 -15.83 -14.59
CA VAL A 14 17.19 -16.22 -13.98
C VAL A 14 17.42 -16.79 -12.59
N VAL A 15 18.41 -17.68 -12.41
CA VAL A 15 18.74 -18.23 -11.09
C VAL A 15 19.16 -17.12 -10.11
N LEU A 16 19.99 -16.17 -10.53
CA LEU A 16 20.40 -15.04 -9.68
C LEU A 16 19.23 -14.10 -9.35
N GLU A 17 18.30 -13.90 -10.26
CA GLU A 17 17.11 -13.07 -10.05
C GLU A 17 16.22 -13.62 -8.92
N TYR A 18 16.00 -14.93 -8.87
CA TYR A 18 15.12 -15.58 -7.90
C TYR A 18 15.84 -16.13 -6.66
N ILE A 19 17.17 -16.07 -6.60
CA ILE A 19 17.92 -16.40 -5.39
C ILE A 19 17.70 -15.32 -4.32
N SER A 20 17.58 -15.74 -3.06
CA SER A 20 17.40 -14.82 -1.93
C SER A 20 18.53 -13.79 -1.82
N PHE A 21 18.18 -12.60 -1.35
CA PHE A 21 19.10 -11.46 -1.24
C PHE A 21 20.44 -11.84 -0.59
N GLY A 22 20.41 -12.51 0.56
CA GLY A 22 21.61 -12.93 1.28
C GLY A 22 22.50 -13.90 0.51
N LYS A 23 21.91 -14.92 -0.13
CA LYS A 23 22.66 -15.89 -0.94
C LYS A 23 23.32 -15.19 -2.13
N ARG A 24 22.61 -14.25 -2.76
CA ARG A 24 23.14 -13.46 -3.86
C ARG A 24 24.33 -12.58 -3.45
N LYS A 25 24.28 -11.95 -2.27
CA LYS A 25 25.41 -11.17 -1.74
C LYS A 25 26.63 -12.03 -1.41
N ARG A 26 26.43 -13.25 -0.89
CA ARG A 26 27.53 -14.21 -0.69
C ARG A 26 28.18 -14.62 -2.02
N LEU A 27 27.36 -14.95 -3.02
CA LEU A 27 27.85 -15.28 -4.36
C LEU A 27 28.60 -14.10 -5.00
N HIS A 28 28.09 -12.87 -4.86
CA HIS A 28 28.76 -11.67 -5.35
C HIS A 28 30.16 -11.47 -4.74
N ALA A 29 30.30 -11.77 -3.44
CA ALA A 29 31.59 -11.70 -2.74
C ALA A 29 32.57 -12.78 -3.23
N MET A 30 32.11 -14.03 -3.36
CA MET A 30 32.94 -15.19 -3.68
C MET A 30 33.26 -15.33 -5.18
N CYS A 31 32.39 -14.86 -6.06
CA CYS A 31 32.46 -15.09 -7.50
C CYS A 31 32.51 -13.77 -8.29
N PRO A 32 33.71 -13.22 -8.58
CA PRO A 32 33.85 -11.96 -9.33
C PRO A 32 33.12 -11.94 -10.68
N ALA A 33 33.02 -13.10 -11.33
CA ALA A 33 32.35 -13.26 -12.63
C ALA A 33 30.87 -12.84 -12.61
N ILE A 34 30.19 -12.91 -11.45
CA ILE A 34 28.77 -12.55 -11.35
C ILE A 34 28.53 -11.09 -10.94
N ARG A 35 29.56 -10.31 -10.59
CA ARG A 35 29.40 -8.95 -10.07
C ARG A 35 28.70 -8.01 -11.04
N LYS A 36 29.14 -8.03 -12.31
CA LYS A 36 28.51 -7.25 -13.39
C LYS A 36 27.06 -7.65 -13.68
N MET A 37 26.73 -8.94 -13.50
CA MET A 37 25.35 -9.43 -13.64
C MET A 37 24.49 -8.96 -12.47
N GLU A 38 25.02 -9.10 -11.24
CA GLU A 38 24.37 -8.65 -10.01
C GLU A 38 23.90 -7.19 -10.15
N GLU A 39 24.81 -6.27 -10.49
CA GLU A 39 24.55 -4.83 -10.52
C GLU A 39 23.28 -4.40 -11.28
N ASN A 40 22.87 -5.16 -12.30
CA ASN A 40 21.75 -4.82 -13.18
C ASN A 40 20.51 -5.68 -12.98
N LEU A 41 20.61 -6.82 -12.31
CA LEU A 41 19.51 -7.77 -12.18
C LEU A 41 18.53 -7.32 -11.08
N PRO A 42 17.21 -7.42 -11.30
CA PRO A 42 16.21 -7.08 -10.29
C PRO A 42 16.24 -8.06 -9.11
N TYR A 43 15.52 -7.70 -8.06
CA TYR A 43 15.28 -8.56 -6.91
C TYR A 43 13.80 -8.95 -6.80
N HIS A 44 13.56 -10.15 -6.28
CA HIS A 44 12.27 -10.60 -5.75
C HIS A 44 12.39 -10.71 -4.24
N LEU A 45 12.07 -9.62 -3.54
CA LEU A 45 12.24 -9.49 -2.09
C LEU A 45 10.94 -9.87 -1.37
N GLU A 46 11.07 -10.56 -0.25
CA GLU A 46 9.92 -10.91 0.60
C GLU A 46 9.54 -9.73 1.50
N LEU A 47 10.54 -8.99 2.01
CA LEU A 47 10.32 -7.89 2.94
C LEU A 47 11.32 -6.75 2.73
N VAL A 48 10.81 -5.52 2.67
CA VAL A 48 11.61 -4.31 2.87
C VAL A 48 10.97 -3.48 3.98
N LYS A 49 11.74 -3.14 5.01
CA LYS A 49 11.30 -2.29 6.11
C LYS A 49 12.16 -1.04 6.18
N LEU A 50 11.55 0.11 6.34
CA LEU A 50 12.24 1.39 6.52
C LEU A 50 11.69 2.10 7.75
N ILE A 51 12.61 2.45 8.65
CA ILE A 51 12.33 3.18 9.87
C ILE A 51 13.28 4.37 9.97
N SER A 52 12.75 5.59 9.91
CA SER A 52 13.53 6.77 10.29
C SER A 52 13.31 7.08 11.76
N MET A 53 14.40 7.27 12.50
CA MET A 53 14.38 7.55 13.93
C MET A 53 14.68 9.03 14.17
N ALA A 54 14.02 9.64 15.16
CA ALA A 54 14.16 11.06 15.51
C ALA A 54 15.59 11.49 15.95
N ARG A 55 16.56 10.56 16.06
CA ARG A 55 17.95 10.80 16.46
C ARG A 55 18.94 10.48 15.33
N ASN A 56 18.71 11.02 14.13
CA ASN A 56 19.60 10.99 12.95
C ASN A 56 19.97 9.59 12.42
N GLY A 57 19.28 8.54 12.87
CA GLY A 57 19.54 7.16 12.48
C GLY A 57 18.48 6.63 11.53
N ILE A 58 18.90 5.90 10.50
CA ILE A 58 17.99 5.22 9.58
C ILE A 58 18.19 3.71 9.74
N ILE A 59 17.10 3.00 9.99
CA ILE A 59 17.07 1.54 10.01
C ILE A 59 16.37 1.09 8.73
N MET A 60 17.02 0.18 8.03
CA MET A 60 16.47 -0.50 6.86
C MET A 60 16.60 -2.01 7.06
N SER A 61 15.59 -2.77 6.70
CA SER A 61 15.73 -4.22 6.57
C SER A 61 15.39 -4.65 5.15
N ILE A 62 16.17 -5.58 4.62
CA ILE A 62 15.92 -6.29 3.35
C ILE A 62 15.99 -7.78 3.64
N ASP A 63 14.85 -8.46 3.52
CA ASP A 63 14.66 -9.84 3.93
C ASP A 63 15.22 -10.08 5.36
N SER A 64 16.23 -10.94 5.49
CA SER A 64 16.86 -11.33 6.77
C SER A 64 18.03 -10.44 7.21
N PHE A 65 18.24 -9.29 6.56
CA PHE A 65 19.34 -8.38 6.88
C PHE A 65 18.78 -7.04 7.35
N SER A 66 19.25 -6.57 8.50
CA SER A 66 19.04 -5.19 8.96
C SER A 66 20.31 -4.37 8.75
N PHE A 67 20.08 -3.10 8.44
CA PHE A 67 21.08 -2.08 8.17
C PHE A 67 20.76 -0.88 9.05
N TYR A 68 21.70 -0.47 9.87
CA TYR A 68 21.58 0.73 10.69
C TYR A 68 22.62 1.75 10.23
N PHE A 69 22.18 2.95 9.89
CA PHE A 69 23.02 4.08 9.50
C PHE A 69 22.92 5.14 10.59
N TRP A 70 24.05 5.54 11.19
CA TRP A 70 24.05 6.54 12.26
C TRP A 70 25.34 7.35 12.31
N GLU A 71 25.25 8.49 13.00
CA GLU A 71 26.40 9.38 13.24
C GLU A 71 27.25 8.82 14.38
N HIS A 72 28.43 8.32 14.05
CA HIS A 72 29.43 7.89 15.03
C HIS A 72 30.79 7.80 14.36
N GLU A 73 31.81 8.44 14.95
CA GLU A 73 33.23 8.41 14.56
C GLU A 73 33.50 8.04 13.10
N GLY A 74 33.27 9.00 12.19
CA GLY A 74 33.44 8.81 10.74
C GLY A 74 32.19 8.35 9.98
N ASN A 75 31.05 8.25 10.67
CA ASN A 75 29.75 7.74 10.21
C ASN A 75 29.83 6.28 9.74
N LYS A 76 28.89 5.48 10.25
CA LYS A 76 28.99 4.02 10.14
C LYS A 76 27.68 3.40 9.67
N MET A 77 27.82 2.22 9.07
CA MET A 77 26.73 1.32 8.73
C MET A 77 26.98 -0.02 9.42
N LEU A 78 26.02 -0.46 10.23
CA LEU A 78 25.99 -1.80 10.82
C LEU A 78 25.07 -2.66 9.97
N MET A 79 25.58 -3.76 9.45
CA MET A 79 24.78 -4.79 8.83
C MET A 79 24.66 -5.96 9.80
N THR A 80 23.45 -6.38 10.12
CA THR A 80 23.17 -7.53 10.98
C THR A 80 22.39 -8.58 10.19
N ASN A 81 22.85 -9.83 10.24
CA ASN A 81 22.07 -10.96 9.73
C ASN A 81 21.15 -11.46 10.85
N GLU A 82 19.86 -11.19 10.72
CA GLU A 82 18.84 -11.48 11.74
C GLU A 82 18.67 -12.99 12.01
N CYS A 83 19.08 -13.86 11.07
CA CYS A 83 19.04 -15.30 11.29
C CYS A 83 20.21 -15.84 12.13
N THR A 84 21.34 -15.14 12.16
CA THR A 84 22.56 -15.61 12.84
C THR A 84 23.04 -14.69 13.95
N GLU A 85 22.41 -13.52 14.08
CA GLU A 85 22.78 -12.44 15.01
C GLU A 85 24.20 -11.89 14.84
N ASN A 86 24.92 -12.32 13.80
CA ASN A 86 26.21 -11.78 13.43
C ASN A 86 26.06 -10.40 12.79
N SER A 87 26.89 -9.45 13.22
CA SER A 87 26.93 -8.09 12.70
C SER A 87 28.32 -7.72 12.18
N VAL A 88 28.33 -6.86 11.16
CA VAL A 88 29.55 -6.29 10.59
C VAL A 88 29.37 -4.78 10.46
N GLU A 89 30.36 -4.02 10.92
CA GLU A 89 30.38 -2.57 10.85
C GLU A 89 31.27 -2.07 9.70
N TRP A 90 30.81 -1.04 9.01
CA TRP A 90 31.49 -0.42 7.87
C TRP A 90 31.51 1.10 8.04
N LEU A 91 32.67 1.72 7.78
CA LEU A 91 32.77 3.17 7.67
C LEU A 91 32.12 3.63 6.36
N THR A 92 31.17 4.55 6.44
CA THR A 92 30.50 5.12 5.26
C THR A 92 31.17 6.41 4.79
N CYS A 93 31.79 7.16 5.71
CA CYS A 93 32.33 8.51 5.47
C CYS A 93 31.30 9.50 4.88
N LEU A 94 30.01 9.18 5.01
CA LEU A 94 28.88 9.96 4.51
C LEU A 94 27.89 10.19 5.64
N GLY A 95 27.11 11.28 5.60
CA GLY A 95 26.00 11.46 6.53
C GLY A 95 25.03 10.27 6.47
N PRO A 96 24.38 9.85 7.58
CA PRO A 96 23.53 8.67 7.61
C PRO A 96 22.45 8.66 6.54
N GLU A 97 21.81 9.80 6.30
CA GLU A 97 20.79 9.95 5.27
C GLU A 97 21.35 9.75 3.86
N GLN A 98 22.51 10.34 3.55
CA GLN A 98 23.18 10.17 2.26
C GLN A 98 23.66 8.73 2.04
N ALA A 99 24.16 8.08 3.09
CA ALA A 99 24.58 6.69 3.04
C ALA A 99 23.38 5.76 2.80
N ALA A 100 22.29 5.96 3.56
CA ALA A 100 21.06 5.19 3.42
C ALA A 100 20.41 5.40 2.05
N GLU A 101 20.36 6.64 1.54
CA GLU A 101 19.86 6.96 0.22
C GLU A 101 20.65 6.22 -0.86
N LYS A 102 21.98 6.34 -0.87
CA LYS A 102 22.83 5.64 -1.85
C LYS A 102 22.66 4.13 -1.77
N PHE A 103 22.61 3.59 -0.55
CA PHE A 103 22.42 2.16 -0.33
C PHE A 103 21.08 1.67 -0.88
N LEU A 104 19.99 2.40 -0.57
CA LEU A 104 18.65 2.09 -1.02
C LEU A 104 18.53 2.15 -2.54
N LEU A 105 18.98 3.25 -3.15
CA LEU A 105 18.92 3.44 -4.59
C LEU A 105 19.73 2.37 -5.34
N TYR A 106 20.91 2.00 -4.85
CA TYR A 106 21.72 0.95 -5.48
C TYR A 106 21.04 -0.43 -5.48
N HIS A 107 20.29 -0.76 -4.42
CA HIS A 107 19.66 -2.07 -4.27
C HIS A 107 18.26 -2.13 -4.87
N LEU A 108 17.44 -1.10 -4.66
CA LEU A 108 16.03 -1.12 -5.00
C LEU A 108 15.71 -0.48 -6.35
N SER A 109 16.53 0.46 -6.84
CA SER A 109 16.27 1.15 -8.11
C SER A 109 16.72 0.33 -9.33
N ARG A 110 16.24 -0.90 -9.44
CA ARG A 110 16.55 -1.83 -10.54
C ARG A 110 15.27 -2.23 -11.25
N LYS A 111 15.27 -2.12 -12.59
CA LYS A 111 14.05 -2.32 -13.38
C LYS A 111 13.56 -3.75 -13.22
N GLY A 112 12.30 -3.91 -12.82
CA GLY A 112 11.69 -5.22 -12.58
C GLY A 112 11.82 -5.73 -11.13
N THR A 113 12.40 -4.94 -10.22
CA THR A 113 12.38 -5.29 -8.79
C THR A 113 10.94 -5.40 -8.31
N HIS A 114 10.66 -6.51 -7.63
CA HIS A 114 9.38 -6.83 -7.02
C HIS A 114 9.58 -7.02 -5.51
N ILE A 115 8.74 -6.37 -4.71
CA ILE A 115 8.75 -6.50 -3.25
C ILE A 115 7.37 -6.96 -2.79
N LYS A 116 7.34 -8.10 -2.09
CA LYS A 116 6.07 -8.65 -1.61
C LYS A 116 5.49 -7.84 -0.45
N ASN A 117 6.32 -7.45 0.52
CA ASN A 117 5.88 -6.67 1.67
C ASN A 117 6.80 -5.47 1.89
N VAL A 118 6.22 -4.28 1.98
CA VAL A 118 6.92 -3.04 2.32
C VAL A 118 6.32 -2.44 3.59
N GLU A 119 7.16 -2.13 4.57
CA GLU A 119 6.77 -1.47 5.80
C GLU A 119 7.49 -0.12 5.95
N LEU A 120 6.73 0.97 5.96
CA LEU A 120 7.23 2.33 6.10
C LEU A 120 6.80 2.93 7.45
N THR A 121 7.73 2.96 8.39
CA THR A 121 7.55 3.64 9.69
C THR A 121 8.35 4.93 9.67
N ALA A 122 7.71 6.08 9.47
CA ALA A 122 8.43 7.32 9.21
C ALA A 122 9.47 7.17 8.08
N GLY A 123 9.08 6.55 6.96
CA GLY A 123 9.96 6.35 5.81
C GLY A 123 10.60 7.66 5.32
N PRO A 124 11.91 7.63 4.95
CA PRO A 124 12.65 8.83 4.58
C PRO A 124 12.23 9.38 3.21
N GLU A 125 12.40 10.69 2.98
CA GLU A 125 11.92 11.38 1.78
C GLU A 125 12.53 10.84 0.47
N PHE A 126 13.78 10.38 0.54
CA PHE A 126 14.51 9.89 -0.62
C PHE A 126 13.93 8.63 -1.26
N ILE A 127 13.00 7.91 -0.62
CA ILE A 127 12.36 6.74 -1.26
C ILE A 127 11.58 7.12 -2.52
N SER A 128 11.11 8.37 -2.59
CA SER A 128 10.45 8.95 -3.77
C SER A 128 11.37 9.05 -4.99
N LYS A 129 12.70 9.01 -4.79
CA LYS A 129 13.70 9.05 -5.86
C LYS A 129 13.97 7.69 -6.51
N CYS A 130 13.39 6.60 -5.97
CA CYS A 130 13.50 5.30 -6.60
C CYS A 130 12.86 5.33 -7.98
N ILE A 131 13.36 4.50 -8.90
CA ILE A 131 12.54 4.16 -10.07
C ILE A 131 11.27 3.42 -9.59
N PRO A 132 10.19 3.38 -10.37
CA PRO A 132 9.00 2.65 -9.97
C PRO A 132 9.26 1.17 -9.70
N ILE A 133 8.76 0.69 -8.56
CA ILE A 133 8.92 -0.70 -8.06
C ILE A 133 7.54 -1.36 -8.02
N THR A 134 7.47 -2.67 -8.30
CA THR A 134 6.24 -3.44 -8.09
C THR A 134 6.15 -3.86 -6.62
N ILE A 135 5.07 -3.46 -5.95
CA ILE A 135 4.83 -3.76 -4.53
C ILE A 135 3.50 -4.49 -4.40
N LYS A 136 3.50 -5.64 -3.72
CA LYS A 136 2.26 -6.38 -3.47
C LYS A 136 1.51 -5.85 -2.25
N ASN A 137 2.17 -5.78 -1.10
CA ASN A 137 1.60 -5.31 0.16
C ASN A 137 2.42 -4.13 0.69
N LEU A 138 1.75 -3.05 1.10
CA LEU A 138 2.37 -1.84 1.60
C LEU A 138 1.72 -1.41 2.92
N ILE A 139 2.52 -1.19 3.96
CA ILE A 139 2.07 -0.66 5.26
C ILE A 139 2.77 0.68 5.50
N VAL A 140 2.00 1.74 5.74
CA VAL A 140 2.51 3.11 5.92
C VAL A 140 1.92 3.75 7.16
N ASN A 141 2.74 3.98 8.17
CA ASN A 141 2.26 4.51 9.44
C ASN A 141 2.34 6.04 9.52
N ARG A 142 3.51 6.62 9.21
CA ARG A 142 3.80 8.06 9.50
C ARG A 142 4.73 8.71 8.49
N THR A 143 4.53 8.51 7.20
CA THR A 143 5.37 9.16 6.19
C THR A 143 4.56 9.82 5.07
N ALA A 144 5.08 10.95 4.61
CA ALA A 144 4.61 11.66 3.43
C ALA A 144 5.26 11.13 2.15
N ALA A 145 6.37 10.40 2.26
CA ALA A 145 7.09 9.84 1.12
C ALA A 145 6.60 8.43 0.80
N TRP A 146 6.52 8.14 -0.50
CA TRP A 146 6.03 6.87 -1.03
C TRP A 146 7.01 6.37 -2.08
N PHE A 147 7.15 5.06 -2.20
CA PHE A 147 7.81 4.48 -3.36
C PHE A 147 6.97 4.79 -4.61
N PRO A 148 7.60 5.21 -5.72
CA PRO A 148 6.92 5.25 -7.00
C PRO A 148 6.51 3.83 -7.39
N THR A 149 5.30 3.68 -7.93
CA THR A 149 4.72 2.40 -8.35
C THR A 149 4.01 2.59 -9.68
N ASN A 150 4.22 1.70 -10.63
CA ASN A 150 3.54 1.75 -11.94
C ASN A 150 2.35 0.80 -12.03
N GLU A 151 2.27 -0.17 -11.12
CA GLU A 151 1.22 -1.16 -11.06
C GLU A 151 0.40 -0.97 -9.76
N PRO A 152 -0.91 -1.29 -9.78
CA PRO A 152 -1.73 -1.35 -8.59
C PRO A 152 -1.11 -2.19 -7.47
N VAL A 153 -0.99 -1.62 -6.27
CA VAL A 153 -0.65 -2.38 -5.06
C VAL A 153 -1.89 -3.18 -4.63
N ASP A 154 -1.72 -4.48 -4.34
CA ASP A 154 -2.84 -5.35 -3.97
C ASP A 154 -3.45 -4.90 -2.63
N LEU A 155 -2.60 -4.67 -1.63
CA LEU A 155 -3.04 -4.28 -0.29
C LEU A 155 -2.21 -3.12 0.27
N VAL A 156 -2.87 -2.03 0.63
CA VAL A 156 -2.26 -0.89 1.33
C VAL A 156 -2.89 -0.71 2.70
N LYS A 157 -2.09 -0.60 3.75
CA LYS A 157 -2.55 -0.23 5.10
C LYS A 157 -1.96 1.11 5.50
N VAL A 158 -2.78 2.04 5.98
CA VAL A 158 -2.37 3.37 6.39
C VAL A 158 -2.93 3.74 7.77
N ASP A 159 -2.21 4.57 8.52
CA ASP A 159 -2.68 5.10 9.81
C ASP A 159 -3.37 6.47 9.67
N THR A 160 -3.61 6.96 8.46
CA THR A 160 -4.45 8.15 8.24
C THR A 160 -4.84 8.28 6.76
N THR A 161 -5.85 9.09 6.48
CA THR A 161 -6.26 9.43 5.11
C THR A 161 -5.26 10.41 4.49
N VAL A 162 -4.58 9.98 3.42
CA VAL A 162 -3.63 10.82 2.68
C VAL A 162 -3.91 10.79 1.18
N ARG A 163 -3.53 11.86 0.49
CA ARG A 163 -3.53 11.90 -0.97
C ARG A 163 -2.20 11.36 -1.49
N ALA A 164 -2.22 10.12 -1.94
CA ALA A 164 -1.11 9.49 -2.64
C ALA A 164 -1.65 8.75 -3.88
N ASP A 165 -0.94 8.81 -4.99
CA ASP A 165 -1.39 8.15 -6.23
C ASP A 165 -1.41 6.62 -6.08
N THR A 166 -0.49 6.05 -5.29
CA THR A 166 -0.50 4.64 -4.90
C THR A 166 -1.85 4.22 -4.28
N LEU A 167 -2.47 5.07 -3.45
CA LEU A 167 -3.78 4.78 -2.85
C LEU A 167 -4.93 4.84 -3.85
N LYS A 168 -4.85 5.71 -4.86
CA LYS A 168 -5.89 5.80 -5.91
C LYS A 168 -5.92 4.55 -6.78
N MET A 169 -4.76 3.92 -6.97
CA MET A 169 -4.58 2.73 -7.80
C MET A 169 -4.64 1.41 -7.04
N ALA A 170 -4.55 1.43 -5.70
CA ALA A 170 -4.56 0.22 -4.89
C ALA A 170 -5.88 -0.56 -5.02
N LYS A 171 -5.81 -1.90 -5.02
CA LYS A 171 -7.01 -2.75 -5.04
C LYS A 171 -7.74 -2.70 -3.69
N HIS A 172 -6.99 -2.90 -2.60
CA HIS A 172 -7.54 -2.88 -1.25
C HIS A 172 -6.79 -1.91 -0.35
N VAL A 173 -7.54 -1.06 0.36
CA VAL A 173 -6.98 -0.10 1.32
C VAL A 173 -7.59 -0.32 2.69
N THR A 174 -6.76 -0.36 3.73
CA THR A 174 -7.21 -0.35 5.14
C THR A 174 -6.68 0.90 5.84
N VAL A 175 -7.57 1.70 6.40
CA VAL A 175 -7.23 2.83 7.28
C VAL A 175 -7.41 2.36 8.73
N LYS A 176 -6.30 2.15 9.44
CA LYS A 176 -6.31 1.52 10.78
C LYS A 176 -6.74 2.49 11.88
N ILE A 177 -6.01 3.61 11.95
CA ILE A 177 -6.16 4.63 12.98
C ILE A 177 -6.44 5.94 12.25
N SER A 178 -7.24 6.81 12.83
CA SER A 178 -7.42 8.18 12.38
C SER A 178 -8.20 8.94 13.44
N ASP A 179 -7.68 10.08 13.88
CA ASP A 179 -8.43 10.99 14.76
C ASP A 179 -9.63 11.59 14.03
N ARG A 180 -9.55 11.69 12.69
CA ARG A 180 -10.63 12.16 11.83
C ARG A 180 -10.46 11.67 10.40
N ILE A 181 -11.46 10.98 9.88
CA ILE A 181 -11.47 10.49 8.50
C ILE A 181 -11.75 11.65 7.55
N ASN A 182 -10.79 11.98 6.69
CA ASN A 182 -11.05 12.91 5.61
C ASN A 182 -11.79 12.20 4.47
N THR A 183 -13.11 12.12 4.57
CA THR A 183 -13.99 11.44 3.60
C THR A 183 -13.93 12.03 2.20
N LYS A 184 -13.51 13.30 2.05
CA LYS A 184 -13.22 13.91 0.75
C LYS A 184 -12.01 13.25 0.07
N ILE A 185 -10.97 12.92 0.83
CA ILE A 185 -9.80 12.20 0.29
C ILE A 185 -10.19 10.76 -0.04
N VAL A 186 -10.90 10.08 0.87
CA VAL A 186 -11.33 8.68 0.66
C VAL A 186 -12.24 8.56 -0.57
N SER A 187 -13.11 9.54 -0.80
CA SER A 187 -14.00 9.55 -1.98
C SER A 187 -13.27 9.76 -3.30
N GLU A 188 -11.98 10.11 -3.32
CA GLU A 188 -11.14 10.22 -4.52
C GLU A 188 -10.51 8.88 -4.91
N TRP A 189 -10.43 7.91 -4.00
CA TRP A 189 -9.83 6.60 -4.28
C TRP A 189 -10.71 5.77 -5.22
N ASN A 190 -10.12 4.86 -6.00
CA ASN A 190 -10.83 3.95 -6.93
C ASN A 190 -10.67 2.48 -6.56
N CYS A 191 -10.37 2.21 -5.29
CA CYS A 191 -10.10 0.85 -4.80
C CYS A 191 -11.33 -0.05 -4.89
N GLU A 192 -11.11 -1.34 -5.16
CA GLU A 192 -12.12 -2.39 -5.09
C GLU A 192 -12.66 -2.51 -3.65
N PHE A 193 -11.80 -2.38 -2.64
CA PHE A 193 -12.21 -2.44 -1.24
C PHE A 193 -11.51 -1.38 -0.39
N ILE A 194 -12.28 -0.67 0.44
CA ILE A 194 -11.78 0.27 1.43
C ILE A 194 -12.32 -0.16 2.80
N ARG A 195 -11.44 -0.46 3.74
CA ARG A 195 -11.77 -0.71 5.15
C ARG A 195 -11.35 0.47 6.00
N ILE A 196 -12.25 1.02 6.79
CA ILE A 196 -11.96 2.03 7.80
C ILE A 196 -12.20 1.39 9.16
N GLU A 197 -11.11 1.12 9.89
CA GLU A 197 -11.16 0.50 11.22
C GLU A 197 -11.41 1.55 12.32
N SER A 198 -11.18 2.82 12.01
CA SER A 198 -11.57 3.94 12.88
C SER A 198 -13.08 4.23 12.76
N THR A 199 -13.64 4.88 13.77
CA THR A 199 -15.06 5.24 13.77
C THR A 199 -15.35 6.40 12.82
N ILE A 200 -16.40 6.28 12.02
CA ILE A 200 -16.94 7.31 11.13
C ILE A 200 -18.31 7.78 11.61
N SER A 201 -18.61 9.08 11.49
CA SER A 201 -19.93 9.62 11.82
C SER A 201 -20.96 9.44 10.70
N SER A 202 -22.25 9.58 11.00
CA SER A 202 -23.30 9.47 9.99
C SER A 202 -23.22 10.57 8.93
N GLU A 203 -22.80 11.78 9.32
CA GLU A 203 -22.56 12.91 8.41
C GLU A 203 -21.37 12.65 7.48
N GLU A 204 -20.30 12.05 8.01
CA GLU A 204 -19.13 11.69 7.22
C GLU A 204 -19.46 10.61 6.18
N VAL A 205 -20.24 9.60 6.55
CA VAL A 205 -20.77 8.59 5.60
C VAL A 205 -21.66 9.23 4.55
N ALA A 206 -22.62 10.07 4.96
CA ALA A 206 -23.52 10.75 4.04
C ALA A 206 -22.75 11.67 3.06
N TYR A 207 -21.73 12.37 3.55
CA TYR A 207 -20.83 13.17 2.73
C TYR A 207 -20.09 12.31 1.71
N TYR A 208 -19.47 11.20 2.16
CA TYR A 208 -18.78 10.25 1.28
C TYR A 208 -19.70 9.76 0.16
N CYS A 209 -20.92 9.32 0.49
CA CYS A 209 -21.89 8.81 -0.48
C CYS A 209 -22.25 9.87 -1.53
N ASN A 210 -22.49 11.12 -1.12
CA ASN A 210 -22.79 12.23 -2.02
C ASN A 210 -21.60 12.61 -2.93
N GLN A 211 -20.35 12.41 -2.48
CA GLN A 211 -19.19 12.62 -3.35
C GLN A 211 -19.06 11.46 -4.36
N VAL A 212 -19.22 10.23 -3.91
CA VAL A 212 -19.10 9.03 -4.76
C VAL A 212 -20.21 8.96 -5.80
N SER A 213 -21.45 9.33 -5.45
CA SER A 213 -22.59 9.29 -6.39
C SER A 213 -22.45 10.24 -7.58
N LYS A 214 -21.50 11.18 -7.53
CA LYS A 214 -21.19 12.11 -8.63
C LYS A 214 -20.07 11.59 -9.54
N ARG A 215 -19.55 10.39 -9.28
CA ARG A 215 -18.40 9.81 -9.98
C ARG A 215 -18.82 8.57 -10.78
N ALA A 216 -19.02 8.74 -12.09
CA ALA A 216 -19.34 7.63 -13.00
C ALA A 216 -18.18 6.64 -13.24
N ASN A 217 -16.96 6.93 -12.75
CA ASN A 217 -15.78 6.09 -12.97
C ASN A 217 -15.51 5.07 -11.86
N ARG A 218 -16.44 4.88 -10.92
CA ARG A 218 -16.31 3.89 -9.85
C ARG A 218 -16.70 2.49 -10.36
N PRO A 219 -15.83 1.47 -10.23
CA PRO A 219 -16.15 0.15 -10.75
C PRO A 219 -17.26 -0.52 -9.91
N ILE A 220 -18.15 -1.23 -10.59
CA ILE A 220 -19.15 -2.10 -9.95
C ILE A 220 -18.43 -3.13 -9.06
N GLY A 221 -18.97 -3.37 -7.86
CA GLY A 221 -18.36 -4.19 -6.82
C GLY A 221 -17.38 -3.43 -5.93
N SER A 222 -17.12 -2.15 -6.20
CA SER A 222 -16.37 -1.31 -5.25
C SER A 222 -17.11 -1.20 -3.93
N MET A 223 -16.40 -1.43 -2.83
CA MET A 223 -17.00 -1.41 -1.49
C MET A 223 -16.17 -0.59 -0.51
N LEU A 224 -16.86 0.21 0.30
CA LEU A 224 -16.34 0.79 1.54
C LEU A 224 -17.04 0.13 2.72
N MET A 225 -16.25 -0.30 3.70
CA MET A 225 -16.71 -0.84 4.98
C MET A 225 -16.08 -0.04 6.10
N ALA A 226 -16.90 0.51 7.00
CA ALA A 226 -16.41 1.37 8.08
C ALA A 226 -17.09 1.05 9.41
N ASN A 227 -16.32 1.15 10.50
CA ASN A 227 -16.88 1.18 11.85
C ASN A 227 -17.61 2.50 12.04
N HIS A 228 -18.84 2.46 12.53
CA HIS A 228 -19.75 3.60 12.64
C HIS A 228 -20.05 3.89 14.11
N THR A 229 -20.13 5.17 14.48
CA THR A 229 -20.30 5.58 15.88
C THR A 229 -21.66 5.23 16.49
N SER A 230 -22.67 4.98 15.65
CA SER A 230 -24.08 4.88 16.07
C SER A 230 -24.82 3.78 15.30
N SER A 231 -26.14 3.66 15.50
CA SER A 231 -26.98 2.83 14.61
C SER A 231 -26.86 3.31 13.16
N VAL A 232 -26.71 2.38 12.22
CA VAL A 232 -26.69 2.66 10.77
C VAL A 232 -28.01 3.30 10.30
N GLU A 233 -29.11 3.13 11.04
CA GLU A 233 -30.40 3.76 10.74
C GLU A 233 -30.32 5.29 10.69
N LEU A 234 -29.43 5.93 11.47
CA LEU A 234 -29.23 7.39 11.38
C LEU A 234 -28.69 7.82 10.02
N VAL A 235 -27.85 7.00 9.39
CA VAL A 235 -27.39 7.24 8.01
C VAL A 235 -28.58 7.16 7.05
N PHE A 236 -29.51 6.23 7.29
CA PHE A 236 -30.71 6.06 6.47
C PHE A 236 -31.73 7.17 6.63
N ASP A 237 -31.66 7.99 7.67
CA ASP A 237 -32.52 9.18 7.78
C ASP A 237 -31.88 10.40 7.15
N LEU A 238 -30.54 10.48 7.15
CA LEU A 238 -29.80 11.56 6.49
C LEU A 238 -29.83 11.46 4.96
N LEU A 239 -29.66 10.26 4.41
CA LEU A 239 -29.51 10.07 2.96
C LEU A 239 -30.79 10.34 2.14
N PRO A 240 -32.00 9.86 2.52
CA PRO A 240 -33.24 10.07 1.75
C PRO A 240 -33.69 11.52 1.62
N SER A 241 -33.16 12.41 2.46
CA SER A 241 -33.35 13.86 2.29
C SER A 241 -32.70 14.42 1.01
N LYS A 242 -31.90 13.60 0.30
CA LYS A 242 -31.26 13.94 -0.97
C LYS A 242 -32.15 13.53 -2.15
N GLU A 243 -32.15 14.38 -3.18
CA GLU A 243 -33.04 14.33 -4.36
C GLU A 243 -33.09 12.99 -5.11
N TYR A 244 -32.05 12.14 -4.98
CA TYR A 244 -31.93 10.87 -5.72
C TYR A 244 -31.77 9.64 -4.82
N ALA A 245 -31.99 9.79 -3.52
CA ALA A 245 -31.88 8.72 -2.55
C ALA A 245 -33.25 8.11 -2.24
N ARG A 246 -33.32 6.78 -2.16
CA ARG A 246 -34.55 6.03 -1.89
C ARG A 246 -34.30 4.90 -0.89
N LYS A 247 -35.32 4.58 -0.09
CA LYS A 247 -35.30 3.41 0.82
C LYS A 247 -35.65 2.16 0.02
N THR A 248 -34.79 1.16 0.10
CA THR A 248 -34.79 -0.02 -0.77
C THR A 248 -34.37 -1.26 0.03
N MET A 249 -34.49 -2.42 -0.61
CA MET A 249 -34.06 -3.72 -0.08
C MET A 249 -32.99 -4.32 -0.99
N LEU A 250 -31.85 -4.69 -0.42
CA LEU A 250 -30.75 -5.38 -1.09
C LEU A 250 -30.49 -6.70 -0.36
N ASN A 251 -30.75 -7.83 -1.02
CA ASN A 251 -30.62 -9.18 -0.43
C ASN A 251 -31.32 -9.28 0.94
N ASP A 252 -32.59 -8.88 1.00
CA ASP A 252 -33.44 -8.81 2.20
C ASP A 252 -32.94 -7.88 3.32
N LYS A 253 -31.95 -7.03 3.05
CA LYS A 253 -31.47 -6.00 3.97
C LYS A 253 -32.03 -4.64 3.60
N LYS A 254 -32.51 -3.90 4.61
CA LYS A 254 -32.84 -2.48 4.45
C LYS A 254 -31.58 -1.72 4.02
N CYS A 255 -31.72 -0.94 2.97
CA CYS A 255 -30.66 -0.11 2.46
C CYS A 255 -31.20 1.23 1.96
N VAL A 256 -30.29 2.17 1.74
CA VAL A 256 -30.58 3.38 0.98
C VAL A 256 -29.80 3.29 -0.33
N THR A 257 -30.54 3.42 -1.43
CA THR A 257 -29.97 3.43 -2.79
C THR A 257 -29.92 4.85 -3.31
N ILE A 258 -28.79 5.24 -3.88
CA ILE A 258 -28.59 6.52 -4.58
C ILE A 258 -28.23 6.21 -6.03
N SER A 259 -28.98 6.75 -6.98
CA SER A 259 -28.64 6.59 -8.41
C SER A 259 -27.35 7.34 -8.73
N ILE A 260 -26.42 6.68 -9.43
CA ILE A 260 -25.18 7.31 -9.93
C ILE A 260 -25.41 7.71 -11.39
N ASP A 261 -25.76 6.75 -12.23
CA ASP A 261 -26.07 6.93 -13.65
C ASP A 261 -27.12 5.91 -14.13
N GLU A 262 -27.25 5.74 -15.46
CA GLU A 262 -28.18 4.80 -16.08
C GLU A 262 -27.85 3.33 -15.84
N SER A 263 -26.60 3.02 -15.48
CA SER A 263 -26.05 1.67 -15.36
C SER A 263 -25.63 1.29 -13.94
N THR A 264 -25.40 2.27 -13.06
CA THR A 264 -24.88 2.04 -11.71
C THR A 264 -25.67 2.78 -10.62
N GLU A 265 -25.66 2.18 -9.43
CA GLU A 265 -26.27 2.72 -8.21
C GLU A 265 -25.36 2.49 -7.00
N LEU A 266 -25.49 3.34 -5.98
CA LEU A 266 -24.78 3.24 -4.72
C LEU A 266 -25.73 2.74 -3.63
N ASN A 267 -25.41 1.61 -3.01
CA ASN A 267 -26.21 1.00 -1.95
C ASN A 267 -25.52 1.16 -0.60
N VAL A 268 -26.25 1.68 0.39
CA VAL A 268 -25.76 1.90 1.76
C VAL A 268 -26.56 1.03 2.71
N TYR A 269 -25.89 0.15 3.46
CA TYR A 269 -26.55 -0.80 4.36
C TYR A 269 -25.68 -1.14 5.59
N GLY A 270 -26.30 -1.74 6.61
CA GLY A 270 -25.59 -2.25 7.78
C GLY A 270 -24.97 -3.62 7.53
N SER A 271 -23.78 -3.87 8.08
CA SER A 271 -23.16 -5.20 8.04
C SER A 271 -24.01 -6.22 8.79
N SER A 272 -24.08 -7.45 8.27
CA SER A 272 -24.76 -8.56 8.95
C SER A 272 -23.95 -9.16 10.10
N VAL A 273 -22.66 -8.80 10.19
CA VAL A 273 -21.75 -9.32 11.23
C VAL A 273 -21.66 -8.35 12.41
N ASP A 274 -21.75 -7.05 12.15
CA ASP A 274 -21.63 -6.00 13.16
C ASP A 274 -22.63 -4.87 12.85
N CYS A 275 -23.58 -4.64 13.76
CA CYS A 275 -24.61 -3.60 13.60
C CYS A 275 -24.03 -2.17 13.68
N TYR A 276 -22.80 -2.02 14.17
CA TYR A 276 -22.06 -0.77 14.15
C TYR A 276 -21.15 -0.65 12.93
N CYS A 277 -21.30 -1.49 11.91
CA CYS A 277 -20.54 -1.38 10.68
C CYS A 277 -21.46 -0.99 9.52
N VAL A 278 -21.09 0.10 8.82
CA VAL A 278 -21.77 0.55 7.61
C VAL A 278 -20.99 0.07 6.39
N VAL A 279 -21.75 -0.37 5.38
CA VAL A 279 -21.24 -0.79 4.09
C VAL A 279 -21.83 0.12 3.01
N VAL A 280 -20.97 0.60 2.13
CA VAL A 280 -21.32 1.38 0.95
C VAL A 280 -20.79 0.64 -0.26
N GLU A 281 -21.66 0.20 -1.15
CA GLU A 281 -21.32 -0.65 -2.30
C GLU A 281 -21.82 -0.03 -3.60
N VAL A 282 -21.00 -0.08 -4.64
CA VAL A 282 -21.40 0.30 -6.01
C VAL A 282 -21.93 -0.94 -6.72
N CYS A 283 -23.20 -0.93 -7.11
CA CYS A 283 -23.88 -2.03 -7.79
C CYS A 283 -24.33 -1.64 -9.20
N ALA A 284 -24.67 -2.63 -10.01
CA ALA A 284 -25.43 -2.39 -11.24
C ALA A 284 -26.81 -1.82 -10.88
N ARG A 285 -27.33 -0.93 -11.71
CA ARG A 285 -28.65 -0.31 -11.48
C ARG A 285 -29.76 -1.36 -11.44
N GLY A 286 -30.67 -1.23 -10.48
CA GLY A 286 -31.78 -2.16 -10.29
C GLY A 286 -31.42 -3.42 -9.50
N THR A 287 -30.25 -3.44 -8.85
CA THR A 287 -29.89 -4.53 -7.93
C THR A 287 -30.70 -4.43 -6.64
N ALA A 288 -30.90 -3.22 -6.12
CA ALA A 288 -31.77 -2.97 -4.98
C ALA A 288 -33.23 -2.74 -5.44
N ILE A 289 -34.17 -3.37 -4.74
CA ILE A 289 -35.62 -3.32 -5.04
C ILE A 289 -36.27 -2.29 -4.12
N ASP A 290 -37.26 -1.53 -4.60
CA ASP A 290 -37.99 -0.58 -3.75
C ASP A 290 -38.65 -1.28 -2.56
N GLN A 291 -38.57 -0.67 -1.38
CA GLN A 291 -39.17 -1.23 -0.18
C GLN A 291 -40.70 -1.16 -0.31
N VAL A 292 -41.35 -2.31 -0.51
CA VAL A 292 -42.81 -2.41 -0.51
C VAL A 292 -43.29 -2.43 0.94
N TYR A 293 -44.09 -1.41 1.30
CA TYR A 293 -44.69 -1.26 2.64
C TYR A 293 -45.86 -2.23 2.85
#